data_AF-A0A9N9WCP0-F1
#
_entry.id   AF-A0A9N9WCP0-F1
#
_cell.length_a   1.000
_cell.length_b   1.000
_cell.length_c   1.000
_cell.angle_alpha   90.00
_cell.angle_beta   90.00
_cell.angle_gamma   90.00
#
_symmetry.space_group_name_H-M   'P 1'
#
loop_
_entity.id
_entity.type
_entity.pdbx_description
1 polymer ?
#
loop_
_entity_poly.entity_id
_entity_poly.type
_entity_poly.pdbx_seq_one_letter_code
_entity_poly.pdbx_strand_id
1 'polypeptide(L)'
;MYRWWHRFIRRRTKPIPEDTAIIWKRRLSIAYGLIAWNAFGLLVYNIYQGKADWAHYYGLKSDEERTTPPGLAWANTLGIKNAKVYRISGVSKVGEYDIVDGKSVTINSNEEQLTQDS
;
A
#
# COMPACT_ATOMS: atom_id res chain seq x y z
N MET A 1 5.48 20.12 -18.24
CA MET A 1 4.63 19.66 -19.36
C MET A 1 5.37 19.85 -20.68
N TYR A 2 5.76 18.79 -21.39
CA TYR A 2 6.64 18.89 -22.57
C TYR A 2 5.93 19.54 -23.78
N ARG A 3 6.32 20.78 -24.11
CA ARG A 3 5.71 21.58 -25.20
C ARG A 3 5.84 20.92 -26.59
N TRP A 4 6.86 20.07 -26.79
CA TRP A 4 7.05 19.35 -28.04
C TRP A 4 5.94 18.32 -28.30
N TRP A 5 5.48 17.64 -27.24
CA TRP A 5 4.47 16.59 -27.34
C TRP A 5 3.13 17.15 -27.81
N HIS A 6 2.73 18.29 -27.24
CA HIS A 6 1.50 18.98 -27.64
C HIS A 6 1.56 19.47 -29.10
N ARG A 7 2.74 19.92 -29.56
CA ARG A 7 2.96 20.34 -30.96
C ARG A 7 2.97 19.17 -31.93
N PHE A 8 3.48 18.01 -31.50
CA PHE A 8 3.45 16.78 -32.29
C PHE A 8 2.03 16.24 -32.46
N ILE A 9 1.26 16.20 -31.37
CA ILE A 9 -0.15 15.76 -31.39
C ILE A 9 -0.98 16.68 -32.30
N ARG A 10 -0.90 18.01 -32.13
CA ARG A 10 -1.67 18.95 -32.98
C ARG A 10 -1.29 18.87 -34.47
N ARG A 11 -0.05 18.49 -34.80
CA ARG A 11 0.38 18.35 -36.20
C ARG A 11 -0.14 17.06 -36.84
N ARG A 12 -0.34 15.98 -36.07
CA ARG A 12 -0.81 14.69 -36.59
C ARG A 12 -2.32 14.51 -36.49
N THR A 13 -2.99 15.16 -35.53
CA THR A 13 -4.43 14.99 -35.29
C THR A 13 -5.21 16.09 -36.01
N LYS A 14 -5.94 15.73 -37.08
CA LYS A 14 -6.94 16.62 -37.69
C LYS A 14 -8.12 16.82 -36.73
N PRO A 15 -8.80 17.99 -36.74
CA PRO A 15 -10.01 18.18 -35.94
C PRO A 15 -11.03 17.08 -36.31
N ILE A 16 -11.50 16.38 -35.29
CA ILE A 16 -12.40 15.24 -35.44
C ILE A 16 -13.83 15.79 -35.62
N PRO A 17 -14.57 15.40 -36.67
CA PRO A 17 -15.98 15.77 -36.82
C PRO A 17 -16.81 15.33 -35.61
N GLU A 18 -17.76 16.17 -35.17
CA GLU A 18 -18.52 15.96 -33.93
C GLU A 18 -19.20 14.60 -33.86
N ASP A 19 -19.87 14.18 -34.94
CA ASP A 19 -20.57 12.89 -35.02
C ASP A 19 -19.62 11.71 -34.78
N THR A 20 -18.42 11.78 -35.34
CA THR A 20 -17.41 10.73 -35.18
C THR A 20 -16.84 10.74 -33.76
N ALA A 21 -16.66 11.91 -33.16
CA ALA A 21 -16.14 12.05 -31.81
C ALA A 21 -17.08 11.40 -30.77
N ILE A 22 -18.40 11.57 -30.93
CA ILE A 22 -19.40 10.98 -30.04
C ILE A 22 -19.34 9.44 -30.09
N ILE A 23 -19.25 8.86 -31.28
CA ILE A 23 -19.13 7.41 -31.48
C ILE A 23 -17.85 6.88 -30.83
N TRP A 24 -16.71 7.53 -31.09
CA TRP A 24 -15.42 7.11 -30.55
C TRP A 24 -15.36 7.26 -29.02
N LYS A 25 -15.94 8.31 -28.44
CA LYS A 25 -16.05 8.50 -26.99
C LYS A 25 -16.81 7.34 -26.34
N ARG A 26 -17.94 6.94 -26.92
CA ARG A 26 -18.74 5.80 -26.44
C ARG A 26 -17.97 4.48 -26.52
N ARG A 27 -17.29 4.23 -27.64
CA ARG A 27 -16.47 3.01 -27.83
C ARG A 27 -15.31 2.94 -26.85
N LEU A 28 -14.59 4.06 -26.66
CA LEU A 28 -13.50 4.16 -25.68
C LEU A 28 -13.99 3.95 -24.25
N SER A 29 -15.18 4.46 -23.91
CA SER A 29 -15.77 4.26 -22.57
C SER A 29 -16.08 2.79 -22.30
N ILE A 30 -16.63 2.07 -23.28
CA ILE A 30 -16.90 0.63 -23.18
C ILE A 30 -15.60 -0.16 -23.08
N ALA A 31 -14.63 0.14 -23.95
CA ALA A 31 -13.33 -0.52 -23.92
C ALA A 31 -12.62 -0.29 -22.58
N TYR A 32 -12.65 0.94 -22.07
CA TYR A 32 -12.12 1.28 -20.75
C TYR A 32 -12.81 0.47 -19.65
N GLY A 33 -14.14 0.40 -19.64
CA GLY A 33 -14.89 -0.38 -18.66
C GLY A 33 -14.53 -1.87 -18.68
N LEU A 34 -14.41 -2.47 -19.87
CA LEU A 34 -14.01 -3.87 -20.00
C LEU A 34 -12.57 -4.11 -19.52
N ILE A 35 -11.62 -3.26 -19.92
CA ILE A 35 -10.23 -3.39 -19.49
C ILE A 35 -10.11 -3.19 -17.98
N ALA A 36 -10.77 -2.16 -17.44
CA ALA A 36 -10.77 -1.88 -16.01
C ALA A 36 -11.40 -3.02 -15.21
N TRP A 37 -12.48 -3.62 -15.70
CA TRP A 37 -13.13 -4.77 -15.07
C TRP A 37 -12.23 -6.00 -15.04
N ASN A 38 -11.53 -6.29 -16.15
CA ASN A 38 -10.56 -7.38 -16.20
C ASN A 38 -9.37 -7.12 -15.26
N ALA A 39 -8.82 -5.89 -15.27
CA ALA A 39 -7.75 -5.50 -14.37
C ALA A 39 -8.16 -5.58 -12.89
N PHE A 40 -9.39 -5.18 -12.58
CA PHE A 40 -9.97 -5.30 -11.24
C PHE A 40 -10.10 -6.75 -10.81
N GLY A 41 -10.59 -7.64 -11.69
CA GLY A 41 -10.63 -9.08 -11.41
C GLY A 41 -9.25 -9.67 -11.13
N LEU A 42 -8.24 -9.30 -11.93
CA LEU A 42 -6.85 -9.71 -11.70
C LEU A 42 -6.31 -9.17 -10.37
N LEU A 43 -6.65 -7.92 -10.00
CA LEU A 43 -6.26 -7.34 -8.74
C LEU A 43 -6.83 -8.13 -7.55
N VAL A 44 -8.14 -8.40 -7.58
CA VAL A 44 -8.82 -9.20 -6.54
C VAL A 44 -8.23 -10.61 -6.45
N TYR A 45 -7.97 -11.24 -7.59
CA TYR A 45 -7.33 -12.56 -7.65
C TYR A 45 -5.91 -12.57 -7.05
N ASN A 46 -5.12 -11.52 -7.29
CA ASN A 46 -3.79 -11.37 -6.70
C ASN A 46 -3.86 -11.12 -5.18
N ILE A 47 -4.82 -10.31 -4.72
CA ILE A 47 -5.04 -10.08 -3.28
C ILE A 47 -5.43 -11.41 -2.60
N TYR A 48 -6.34 -12.18 -3.20
CA TYR A 48 -6.78 -13.47 -2.66
C TYR A 48 -5.63 -14.49 -2.53
N GLN A 49 -4.70 -14.52 -3.49
CA GLN A 49 -3.51 -15.37 -3.42
C GLN A 49 -2.44 -14.91 -2.40
N GLY A 50 -2.72 -13.88 -1.60
CA GLY A 50 -1.76 -13.35 -0.64
C GLY A 50 -0.62 -12.56 -1.28
N LYS A 51 -0.70 -12.27 -2.58
CA LYS A 51 0.25 -11.40 -3.30
C LYS A 51 -0.09 -9.93 -3.12
N ALA A 52 -0.76 -9.53 -2.04
CA ALA A 52 -0.98 -8.11 -1.76
C ALA A 52 0.34 -7.37 -1.49
N ASP A 53 1.38 -8.08 -1.04
CA ASP A 53 2.72 -7.54 -0.79
C ASP A 53 3.62 -7.68 -2.04
N TRP A 54 3.32 -6.90 -3.09
CA TRP A 54 4.06 -6.92 -4.36
C TRP A 54 5.54 -6.53 -4.16
N ALA A 55 5.85 -5.70 -3.17
CA ALA A 55 7.21 -5.22 -2.89
C ALA A 55 8.18 -6.36 -2.52
N HIS A 56 7.69 -7.38 -1.81
CA HIS A 56 8.50 -8.53 -1.43
C HIS A 56 8.71 -9.49 -2.61
N TYR A 57 7.68 -9.70 -3.45
CA TYR A 57 7.78 -10.58 -4.63
C TYR A 57 8.81 -10.08 -5.67
N TYR A 58 9.00 -8.77 -5.77
CA TYR A 58 9.98 -8.15 -6.66
C TYR A 58 11.37 -7.91 -6.01
N GLY A 59 11.60 -8.42 -4.80
CA GLY A 59 12.92 -8.35 -4.13
C GLY A 59 13.33 -6.94 -3.69
N LEU A 60 12.39 -6.00 -3.62
CA LEU A 60 12.64 -4.62 -3.18
C LEU A 60 12.70 -4.47 -1.65
N LYS A 61 12.40 -5.54 -0.91
CA LYS A 61 12.31 -5.58 0.55
C LYS A 61 13.07 -6.79 1.09
N SER A 62 14.09 -6.57 1.91
CA SER A 62 14.82 -7.65 2.59
C SER A 62 13.91 -8.35 3.61
N ASP A 63 14.20 -9.62 3.94
CA ASP A 63 13.40 -10.39 4.90
C ASP A 63 13.31 -9.72 6.29
N GLU A 64 14.31 -8.91 6.64
CA GLU A 64 14.40 -8.13 7.89
C GLU A 64 13.41 -6.95 7.94
N GLU A 65 13.16 -6.29 6.81
CA GLU A 65 12.18 -5.21 6.73
C GLU A 65 10.73 -5.73 6.75
N ARG A 66 10.53 -7.02 6.43
CA ARG A 66 9.22 -7.68 6.43
C ARG A 66 8.74 -7.98 7.86
N THR A 67 9.66 -8.37 8.73
CA THR A 67 9.36 -8.65 10.14
C THR A 67 9.26 -7.39 10.98
N THR A 68 9.85 -6.28 10.51
CA THR A 68 9.79 -5.00 11.20
C THR A 68 8.37 -4.43 11.15
N PRO A 69 7.70 -4.23 12.29
CA PRO A 69 6.37 -3.64 12.31
C PRO A 69 6.45 -2.18 11.80
N PRO A 70 5.48 -1.72 11.00
CA PRO A 70 5.54 -0.40 10.37
C PRO A 70 5.69 0.74 11.39
N GLY A 71 5.09 0.61 12.57
CA GLY A 71 5.27 1.59 13.64
C GLY A 71 6.71 1.72 14.13
N LEU A 72 7.49 0.64 14.13
CA LEU A 72 8.91 0.67 14.47
C LEU A 72 9.75 1.27 13.35
N ALA A 73 9.44 0.95 12.10
CA ALA A 73 10.10 1.57 10.94
C ALA A 73 9.93 3.10 10.95
N TRP A 74 8.72 3.60 11.24
CA TRP A 74 8.45 5.03 11.34
C TRP A 74 9.07 5.69 12.59
N ALA A 75 9.12 5.00 13.73
CA ALA A 75 9.79 5.52 14.91
C ALA A 75 11.30 5.71 14.67
N ASN A 76 11.93 4.77 13.95
CA ASN A 76 13.34 4.85 13.58
C ASN A 76 13.63 5.99 12.59
N THR A 77 12.78 6.21 11.59
CA THR A 77 12.96 7.33 10.64
C THR A 77 12.78 8.70 11.30
N LEU A 78 11.93 8.78 12.33
CA LEU A 78 11.65 10.02 13.07
C LEU A 78 12.55 10.24 14.30
N GLY A 79 13.45 9.29 14.61
CA GLY A 79 14.36 9.37 15.76
C GLY A 79 13.65 9.29 17.12
N ILE A 80 12.46 8.69 17.17
CA ILE A 80 11.65 8.58 18.39
C ILE A 80 12.18 7.41 19.23
N LYS A 81 12.83 7.73 20.36
CA LYS A 81 13.48 6.74 21.22
C LYS A 81 12.51 5.98 22.12
N ASN A 82 11.44 6.65 22.58
CA ASN A 82 10.44 6.08 23.49
C ASN A 82 9.03 6.33 22.95
N ALA A 83 8.30 5.28 22.60
CA ALA A 83 6.91 5.40 22.12
C ALA A 83 6.10 4.14 22.41
N LYS A 84 4.89 4.31 22.92
CA LYS A 84 3.91 3.22 23.05
C LYS A 84 3.13 3.09 21.75
N VAL A 85 3.18 1.92 21.12
CA VAL A 85 2.52 1.67 19.84
C VAL A 85 1.30 0.78 20.03
N TYR A 86 0.13 1.32 19.64
CA TYR A 86 -1.11 0.57 19.58
C TYR A 86 -1.37 0.10 18.14
N ARG A 87 -1.46 -1.22 17.95
CA ARG A 87 -1.84 -1.79 16.65
C ARG A 87 -3.35 -2.01 16.60
N ILE A 88 -4.02 -1.26 15.73
CA ILE A 88 -5.45 -1.41 15.45
C ILE A 88 -5.60 -2.09 14.08
N SER A 89 -6.40 -3.15 13.99
CA SER A 89 -6.72 -3.82 12.73
C SER A 89 -8.23 -3.94 12.58
N GLY A 90 -8.78 -3.38 11.50
CA GLY A 90 -10.23 -3.31 11.32
C GLY A 90 -10.88 -2.45 12.42
N VAL A 91 -11.62 -3.10 13.31
CA VAL A 91 -12.37 -2.47 14.41
C VAL A 91 -11.84 -2.83 15.81
N SER A 92 -10.81 -3.67 15.91
CA SER A 92 -10.29 -4.17 17.18
C SER A 92 -8.81 -3.84 17.39
N LYS A 93 -8.42 -3.70 18.67
CA LYS A 93 -7.02 -3.58 19.11
C LYS A 93 -6.38 -4.97 19.03
N VAL A 94 -5.36 -5.12 18.19
CA VAL A 94 -4.71 -6.41 17.88
C VAL A 94 -3.38 -6.59 18.60
N GLY A 95 -2.76 -5.52 19.11
CA GLY A 95 -1.55 -5.65 19.92
C GLY A 95 -1.03 -4.33 20.46
N GLU A 96 -0.13 -4.45 21.43
CA GLU A 96 0.57 -3.35 22.09
C GLU A 96 2.04 -3.73 22.25
N TYR A 97 2.94 -2.84 21.87
CA TYR A 97 4.37 -2.99 22.14
C TYR A 97 4.96 -1.60 22.40
N ASP A 98 5.93 -1.56 23.31
CA ASP A 98 6.65 -0.35 23.64
C ASP A 98 7.97 -0.31 22.87
N ILE A 99 8.28 0.85 22.32
CA ILE A 99 9.58 1.14 21.72
C ILE A 99 10.39 1.80 22.82
N VAL A 100 11.47 1.16 23.27
CA VAL A 100 12.43 1.70 24.25
C VAL A 100 13.81 1.68 23.59
N ASP A 101 14.48 2.84 23.56
CA ASP A 101 15.77 3.06 22.90
C ASP A 101 15.83 2.54 21.44
N GLY A 102 14.74 2.70 20.69
CA GLY A 102 14.66 2.32 19.28
C GLY A 102 14.53 0.81 19.01
N LYS A 103 14.27 -0.01 20.04
CA LYS A 103 13.97 -1.44 19.92
C LYS A 103 12.56 -1.74 20.42
N SER A 104 11.82 -2.62 19.74
CA SER A 104 10.51 -3.08 20.20
C SER A 104 10.68 -4.06 21.36
N VAL A 105 10.05 -3.76 22.48
CA VAL A 105 9.91 -4.68 23.62
C VAL A 105 8.45 -5.16 23.64
N THR A 106 8.27 -6.47 23.48
CA THR A 106 6.96 -7.12 23.67
C THR A 106 6.73 -7.29 25.16
N ILE A 107 5.80 -6.55 25.74
CA ILE A 107 5.37 -6.79 27.12
C ILE A 107 4.50 -8.04 27.10
N ASN A 108 5.09 -9.21 27.33
CA ASN A 108 4.34 -10.41 27.64
C ASN A 108 3.70 -10.22 29.00
N SER A 109 2.37 -10.13 29.04
CA SER A 109 1.55 -9.88 30.24
C SER A 109 1.50 -11.09 31.20
N ASN A 110 2.55 -11.92 31.27
CA ASN A 110 2.55 -13.21 31.98
C ASN A 110 3.70 -13.37 33.00
N GLU A 111 4.30 -12.29 33.51
CA GLU A 111 5.39 -12.37 34.50
C GLU A 111 5.14 -11.61 35.82
N GLU A 112 3.89 -11.28 36.16
CA GLU A 112 3.55 -10.61 37.44
C GLU A 112 3.02 -11.55 38.55
N GLN A 113 3.17 -12.88 38.46
CA GLN A 113 2.63 -13.80 39.48
C GLN A 113 3.63 -14.72 40.21
N LEU A 114 4.95 -14.52 40.12
CA LEU A 114 5.91 -15.42 40.82
C LEU A 114 6.85 -14.79 41.84
N THR A 115 6.60 -13.57 42.30
CA THR A 115 7.43 -12.91 43.33
C THR A 115 6.63 -12.32 44.49
N GLN A 116 5.50 -12.96 44.84
CA GLN A 116 4.78 -12.71 46.09
C GLN A 116 4.30 -14.04 46.68
N ASP A 117 5.23 -14.92 47.03
CA ASP A 117 5.05 -15.96 48.04
C ASP A 117 6.47 -16.42 48.45
N SER A 118 7.08 -15.67 49.36
CA SER A 118 8.28 -16.04 50.12
C SER A 118 8.12 -15.57 51.55
#